data_AF-A0A482UUK4-F1
#
_entry.id   AF-A0A482UUK4-F1
#
_cell.length_a   1.000
_cell.length_b   1.000
_cell.length_c   1.000
_cell.angle_alpha   90.00
_cell.angle_beta   90.00
_cell.angle_gamma   90.00
#
_symmetry.space_group_name_H-M   'P 1'
#
loop_
_entity.id
_entity.type
_entity.pdbx_description
1 polymer ?
#
loop_
_entity_poly.entity_id
_entity_poly.type
_entity_poly.pdbx_seq_one_letter_code
_entity_poly.pdbx_strand_id
1 'polypeptide(L)'
;MGMGYLLLRGVSNIAKCRHLSTSRSTSKEIRQYFYHLDTRGQVFLEDTKHKNFVTSLKDKQFLNQLFRQLRRTPEEDIQRTHYPVVSVCMGERNYIHIDDTRAHVVFSTLKTG
;
A
#
# COMPACT_ATOMS: atom_id res chain seq x y z
N MET A 1 8.58 13.07 24.31
CA MET A 1 9.31 13.24 23.04
C MET A 1 9.79 11.87 22.60
N GLY A 2 9.26 11.35 21.50
CA GLY A 2 9.65 10.05 20.95
C GLY A 2 9.23 10.02 19.49
N MET A 3 10.13 10.45 18.60
CA MET A 3 9.93 10.42 17.16
C MET A 3 10.10 8.97 16.69
N GLY A 4 8.99 8.28 16.48
CA GLY A 4 8.98 6.96 15.86
C GLY A 4 9.07 7.10 14.34
N TYR A 5 10.29 7.09 13.79
CA TYR A 5 10.49 6.94 12.36
C TYR A 5 10.43 5.44 12.02
N LEU A 6 9.56 5.04 11.08
CA LEU A 6 9.63 3.70 10.50
C LEU A 6 10.82 3.67 9.52
N LEU A 7 12.02 3.49 10.05
CA LEU A 7 13.15 3.04 9.26
C LEU A 7 12.85 1.59 8.84
N LEU A 8 12.49 1.39 7.58
CA LEU A 8 12.39 0.08 6.95
C LEU A 8 13.80 -0.54 6.86
N ARG A 9 14.29 -1.04 8.00
CA ARG A 9 15.50 -1.86 8.08
C ARG A 9 15.17 -3.25 7.56
N GLY A 10 15.93 -3.65 6.54
CA GLY A 10 15.82 -4.95 5.90
C GLY A 10 16.02 -6.07 6.91
N VAL A 11 15.16 -7.08 6.80
CA VAL A 11 15.35 -8.36 7.45
C VAL A 11 15.17 -9.41 6.36
N SER A 12 16.29 -9.95 5.91
CA SER A 12 16.36 -11.12 5.07
C SER A 12 15.79 -12.31 5.83
N ASN A 13 14.80 -13.01 5.27
CA ASN A 13 14.75 -14.47 5.31
C ASN A 13 13.81 -14.99 4.23
N ILE A 14 14.36 -15.94 3.49
CA ILE A 14 13.91 -16.44 2.19
C ILE A 14 12.76 -17.41 2.37
N ALA A 15 11.67 -17.22 1.63
CA ALA A 15 10.76 -18.30 1.26
C ALA A 15 10.54 -18.25 -0.27
N LYS A 16 11.04 -19.29 -0.95
CA LYS A 16 11.01 -19.49 -2.41
C LYS A 16 9.60 -19.35 -3.00
N CYS A 17 9.43 -18.42 -3.95
CA CYS A 17 8.34 -18.46 -4.92
C CYS A 17 8.66 -19.47 -6.03
N ARG A 18 7.76 -20.44 -6.27
CA ARG A 18 7.84 -21.34 -7.42
C ARG A 18 7.15 -20.66 -8.61
N HIS A 19 7.91 -20.44 -9.68
CA HIS A 19 7.38 -20.22 -11.01
C HIS A 19 6.56 -21.45 -11.46
N LEU A 20 5.37 -21.24 -12.03
CA LEU A 20 4.94 -21.98 -13.21
C LEU A 20 3.82 -21.25 -13.95
N SER A 21 4.03 -21.07 -15.25
CA SER A 21 3.09 -20.59 -16.25
C SER A 21 2.14 -21.72 -16.71
N THR A 22 0.86 -21.33 -16.90
CA THR A 22 -0.22 -22.01 -17.65
C THR A 22 -0.87 -23.29 -17.09
N SER A 23 -2.22 -23.19 -17.06
CA SER A 23 -3.29 -24.20 -16.98
C SER A 23 -3.66 -24.81 -15.61
N ARG A 24 -4.86 -24.41 -15.15
CA ARG A 24 -5.70 -24.97 -14.06
C ARG A 24 -5.06 -25.03 -12.67
N SER A 25 -5.00 -23.87 -11.99
CA SER A 25 -4.73 -23.81 -10.55
C SER A 25 -5.94 -23.26 -9.79
N THR A 26 -6.48 -24.08 -8.88
CA THR A 26 -7.50 -23.73 -7.87
C THR A 26 -6.93 -22.81 -6.77
N SER A 27 -6.07 -21.86 -7.15
CA SER A 27 -5.59 -20.80 -6.28
C SER A 27 -6.59 -19.65 -6.39
N LYS A 28 -7.40 -19.41 -5.37
CA LYS A 28 -8.21 -18.18 -5.29
C LYS A 28 -7.26 -17.00 -5.50
N GLU A 29 -7.38 -16.35 -6.65
CA GLU A 29 -6.59 -15.18 -6.96
C GLU A 29 -6.95 -14.10 -5.95
N ILE A 30 -5.96 -13.66 -5.17
CA ILE A 30 -6.15 -12.59 -4.19
C ILE A 30 -6.43 -11.31 -4.98
N ARG A 31 -7.58 -10.66 -4.71
CA ARG A 31 -7.97 -9.42 -5.38
C ARG A 31 -6.88 -8.36 -5.21
N GLN A 32 -6.57 -7.67 -6.29
CA GLN A 32 -5.57 -6.61 -6.32
C GLN A 32 -6.25 -5.27 -6.58
N TYR A 33 -5.94 -4.28 -5.76
CA TYR A 33 -6.37 -2.90 -5.94
C TYR A 33 -5.16 -1.98 -6.04
N PHE A 34 -5.32 -0.92 -6.83
CA PHE A 34 -4.29 0.09 -7.07
C PHE A 34 -4.81 1.42 -6.57
N TYR A 35 -4.02 2.03 -5.69
CA TYR A 35 -4.35 3.29 -5.07
C TYR A 35 -3.28 4.33 -5.35
N HIS A 36 -3.73 5.57 -5.33
CA HIS A 36 -2.88 6.73 -5.30
C HIS A 36 -3.00 7.44 -3.96
N LEU A 37 -1.86 7.69 -3.31
CA LEU A 37 -1.72 8.53 -2.13
C LEU A 37 -1.16 9.90 -2.55
N ASP A 38 -1.93 10.95 -2.30
CA ASP A 38 -1.49 12.32 -2.56
C ASP A 38 -0.58 12.87 -1.44
N THR A 39 0.00 14.03 -1.68
CA THR A 39 0.87 14.74 -0.71
C THR A 39 0.16 15.14 0.59
N ARG A 40 -1.17 15.14 0.63
CA ARG A 40 -1.99 15.44 1.83
C ARG A 40 -2.41 14.18 2.58
N GLY A 41 -2.04 13.00 2.11
CA GLY A 41 -2.40 11.70 2.70
C GLY A 41 -3.80 11.21 2.32
N GLN A 42 -4.43 11.80 1.30
CA GLN A 42 -5.70 11.32 0.75
C GLN A 42 -5.46 10.12 -0.17
N VAL A 43 -6.28 9.08 -0.02
CA VAL A 43 -6.19 7.84 -0.81
C VAL A 43 -7.28 7.83 -1.88
N PHE A 44 -6.90 7.50 -3.11
CA PHE A 44 -7.77 7.42 -4.27
C PHE A 44 -7.61 6.08 -4.96
N LEU A 45 -8.66 5.53 -5.56
CA LEU A 45 -8.50 4.44 -6.53
C LEU A 45 -7.80 4.98 -7.79
N GLU A 46 -6.91 4.20 -8.39
CA GLU A 46 -6.14 4.62 -9.57
C GLU A 46 -7.05 5.07 -10.72
N ASP A 47 -8.13 4.34 -10.97
CA ASP A 47 -9.12 4.61 -12.03
C ASP A 47 -9.98 5.87 -11.80
N THR A 48 -9.80 6.55 -10.67
CA THR A 48 -10.53 7.78 -10.35
C THR A 48 -10.05 8.92 -11.25
N LYS A 49 -10.85 9.28 -12.26
CA LYS A 49 -10.52 10.35 -13.23
C LYS A 49 -10.26 11.72 -12.58
N HIS A 50 -11.09 12.11 -11.61
CA HIS A 50 -10.97 13.39 -10.91
C HIS A 50 -10.62 13.11 -9.44
N LYS A 51 -9.37 13.35 -9.04
CA LYS A 51 -8.89 13.13 -7.67
C LYS A 51 -9.08 14.42 -6.86
N ASN A 52 -10.08 14.44 -5.98
CA ASN A 52 -10.44 15.61 -5.15
C ASN A 52 -10.97 15.15 -3.77
N PHE A 53 -11.21 16.09 -2.85
CA PHE A 53 -11.68 15.73 -1.51
C PHE A 53 -12.95 14.87 -1.50
N VAL A 54 -13.85 15.04 -2.47
CA VAL A 54 -15.10 14.26 -2.56
C VAL A 54 -14.83 12.82 -3.01
N THR A 55 -13.91 12.61 -3.94
CA THR A 55 -13.59 11.29 -4.52
C THR A 55 -12.54 10.50 -3.75
N SER A 56 -11.95 11.09 -2.70
CA SER A 56 -11.06 10.36 -1.78
C SER A 56 -11.80 9.28 -0.99
N LEU A 57 -11.09 8.20 -0.67
CA LEU A 57 -11.56 7.18 0.26
C LEU A 57 -11.56 7.74 1.68
N LYS A 58 -12.65 7.49 2.41
CA LYS A 58 -12.88 8.02 3.76
C LYS A 58 -13.26 6.95 4.78
N ASP A 59 -13.31 5.69 4.36
CA ASP A 59 -13.63 4.59 5.27
C ASP A 59 -12.51 4.43 6.30
N LYS A 60 -12.81 4.78 7.56
CA LYS A 60 -11.81 4.83 8.63
C LYS A 60 -11.25 3.45 8.95
N GLN A 61 -12.07 2.39 8.86
CA GLN A 61 -11.62 1.04 9.19
C GLN A 61 -10.64 0.54 8.14
N PHE A 62 -11.00 0.68 6.86
CA PHE A 62 -10.15 0.37 5.71
C PHE A 62 -8.85 1.16 5.77
N LEU A 63 -8.90 2.49 5.90
CA LEU A 63 -7.69 3.32 5.93
C LEU A 63 -6.77 2.92 7.09
N ASN A 64 -7.32 2.66 8.28
CA ASN A 64 -6.53 2.19 9.41
C ASN A 64 -5.84 0.84 9.12
N GLN A 65 -6.54 -0.13 8.51
CA GLN A 65 -5.93 -1.41 8.15
C GLN A 65 -4.88 -1.26 7.04
N LEU A 66 -5.20 -0.47 6.00
CA LEU A 66 -4.34 -0.17 4.87
C LEU A 66 -3.00 0.37 5.36
N PHE A 67 -3.03 1.45 6.13
CA PHE A 67 -1.83 2.12 6.64
C PHE A 67 -1.08 1.29 7.67
N ARG A 68 -1.78 0.55 8.55
CA ARG A 68 -1.16 -0.31 9.56
C ARG A 68 -0.37 -1.47 8.96
N GLN A 69 -0.74 -1.94 7.78
CA GLN A 69 -0.14 -3.11 7.13
C GLN A 69 0.73 -2.76 5.91
N LEU A 70 1.13 -1.49 5.76
CA LEU A 70 2.04 -1.07 4.70
C LEU A 70 3.40 -1.77 4.81
N ARG A 71 3.86 -2.27 3.66
CA ARG A 71 5.17 -2.89 3.45
C ARG A 71 5.75 -2.39 2.15
N ARG A 72 7.07 -2.49 1.98
CA ARG A 72 7.68 -2.28 0.66
C ARG A 72 7.16 -3.33 -0.32
N THR A 73 6.87 -2.89 -1.53
CA THR A 73 6.66 -3.83 -2.64
C THR A 73 7.97 -4.58 -2.90
N PRO A 74 7.94 -5.91 -3.08
CA PRO A 74 9.14 -6.68 -3.38
C PRO A 74 9.81 -6.21 -4.67
N GLU A 75 11.14 -6.06 -4.68
CA GLU A 75 11.89 -5.59 -5.85
C GLU A 75 11.80 -6.57 -7.03
N GLU A 76 11.57 -7.85 -6.74
CA GLU A 76 11.34 -8.88 -7.75
C GLU A 76 9.99 -8.73 -8.49
N ASP A 77 9.04 -7.95 -7.96
CA ASP A 77 7.73 -7.71 -8.58
C ASP A 77 7.83 -6.58 -9.62
N ILE A 78 8.52 -6.88 -10.72
CA ILE A 78 8.84 -5.92 -11.81
C ILE A 78 7.56 -5.24 -12.35
N GLN A 79 6.43 -5.95 -12.35
CA GLN A 79 5.13 -5.44 -12.82
C GLN A 79 4.53 -4.38 -11.89
N ARG A 80 5.06 -4.23 -10.68
CA ARG A 80 4.54 -3.36 -9.62
C ARG A 80 5.57 -2.32 -9.16
N THR A 81 6.62 -2.11 -9.95
CA THR A 81 7.69 -1.13 -9.67
C THR A 81 7.19 0.30 -9.45
N HIS A 82 6.07 0.70 -10.07
CA HIS A 82 5.45 2.02 -9.87
C HIS A 82 4.73 2.19 -8.52
N TYR A 83 4.55 1.10 -7.78
CA TYR A 83 3.86 1.06 -6.49
C TYR A 83 4.89 0.72 -5.41
N PRO A 84 5.58 1.70 -4.81
CA PRO A 84 6.68 1.45 -3.88
C PRO A 84 6.24 0.69 -2.62
N VAL A 85 4.95 0.72 -2.29
CA VAL A 85 4.40 0.07 -1.10
C VAL A 85 3.13 -0.73 -1.42
N VAL A 86 2.92 -1.77 -0.61
CA VAL A 86 1.78 -2.67 -0.68
C VAL A 86 1.25 -2.97 0.71
N SER A 87 -0.06 -3.13 0.84
CA SER A 87 -0.73 -3.56 2.06
C SER A 87 -1.60 -4.79 1.80
N VAL A 88 -1.38 -5.86 2.55
CA VAL A 88 -2.14 -7.12 2.40
C VAL A 88 -3.16 -7.21 3.53
N CYS A 89 -4.25 -6.48 3.40
CA CYS A 89 -5.29 -6.37 4.40
C CYS A 89 -6.65 -6.83 3.85
N MET A 90 -7.52 -7.31 4.74
CA MET A 90 -8.90 -7.71 4.41
C MET A 90 -9.02 -8.78 3.31
N GLY A 91 -8.00 -9.61 3.11
CA GLY A 91 -7.97 -10.63 2.05
C GLY A 91 -7.66 -10.08 0.67
N GLU A 92 -7.17 -8.85 0.59
CA GLU A 92 -6.87 -8.11 -0.65
C GLU A 92 -5.41 -7.64 -0.64
N ARG A 93 -4.85 -7.45 -1.84
CA ARG A 93 -3.51 -6.85 -2.01
C ARG A 93 -3.65 -5.45 -2.59
N ASN A 94 -3.29 -4.46 -1.79
CA ASN A 94 -3.50 -3.06 -2.08
C ASN A 94 -2.16 -2.40 -2.40
N TYR A 95 -1.88 -2.16 -3.67
CA TYR A 95 -0.67 -1.50 -4.14
C TYR A 95 -0.87 0.02 -4.14
N ILE A 96 0.12 0.79 -3.71
CA ILE A 96 -0.02 2.24 -3.53
C ILE A 96 1.10 2.99 -4.22
N HIS A 97 0.70 3.89 -5.12
CA HIS A 97 1.54 4.90 -5.74
C HIS A 97 1.53 6.17 -4.88
N ILE A 98 2.68 6.83 -4.75
CA ILE A 98 2.85 8.02 -3.89
C ILE A 98 3.32 9.18 -4.76
N ASP A 99 2.57 10.30 -4.75
CA ASP A 99 2.83 11.49 -5.58
C ASP A 99 4.25 12.05 -5.40
N ASP A 100 4.65 12.18 -4.14
CA ASP A 100 5.96 12.67 -3.80
C ASP A 100 6.78 11.49 -3.25
N THR A 101 7.64 10.94 -4.11
CA THR A 101 8.56 9.85 -3.75
C THR A 101 9.58 10.25 -2.67
N ARG A 102 9.72 11.55 -2.38
CA ARG A 102 10.48 12.09 -1.23
C ARG A 102 9.59 12.34 -0.01
N ALA A 103 8.28 12.24 -0.12
CA ALA A 103 7.39 12.40 1.01
C ALA A 103 7.53 11.21 1.95
N HIS A 104 7.93 11.53 3.17
CA HIS A 104 7.84 10.60 4.28
C HIS A 104 6.37 10.48 4.69
N VAL A 105 5.83 9.26 4.71
CA VAL A 105 4.53 9.01 5.34
C VAL A 105 4.74 9.12 6.85
N VAL A 106 4.40 10.27 7.43
CA VAL A 106 4.51 10.54 8.86
C VAL A 106 3.13 10.42 9.50
N PHE A 107 2.99 9.51 10.46
CA PHE A 107 1.80 9.42 11.29
C PHE A 107 1.95 10.36 12.49
N SER A 108 1.47 11.60 12.38
CA SER A 108 1.38 12.50 13.54
C SER A 108 0.04 12.29 14.24
N THR A 109 0.06 11.74 15.45
CA THR A 109 -1.12 11.76 16.33
C THR A 109 -1.23 13.14 16.96
N LEU A 110 -2.30 13.89 16.66
CA LEU A 110 -2.78 14.98 17.52
C LEU A 110 -4.26 14.74 17.77
N LYS A 111 -4.56 14.23 18.97
CA LYS A 111 -5.87 14.32 19.58
C LYS A 111 -5.76 15.31 20.73
N THR A 112 -6.33 16.48 20.55
CA THR A 112 -6.74 17.31 21.68
C THR A 112 -8.19 17.69 21.39
N GLY A 113 -9.05 17.36 22.34
CA GLY A 113 -10.50 17.58 22.25
C GLY A 113 -10.87 19.04 22.30
#